data_AF-A0A3P7LL05-F1
#
_entry.id   AF-A0A3P7LL05-F1
#
_cell.length_a   1.000
_cell.length_b   1.000
_cell.length_c   1.000
_cell.angle_alpha   90.00
_cell.angle_beta   90.00
_cell.angle_gamma   90.00
#
_symmetry.space_group_name_H-M   'P 1'
#
loop_
_entity.id
_entity.type
_entity.pdbx_description
1 polymer ?
#
loop_
_entity_poly.entity_id
_entity_poly.type
_entity_poly.pdbx_seq_one_letter_code
_entity_poly.pdbx_strand_id
1 'polypeptide(L)' 'MDQSLKRTRDETTDIYLGESQPKFARRVIGTHNAVFHCDEVLAIAMLKQLPEYKSADIIRTRDDR' A
#
# COMPACT_ATOMS: atom_id res chain seq x y z
N MET A 1 -12.77 35.82 -13.63
CA MET A 1 -12.89 35.00 -14.86
C MET A 1 -11.68 34.07 -14.86
N ASP A 2 -11.60 33.17 -13.89
CA ASP A 2 -11.91 31.74 -14.06
C ASP A 2 -11.60 31.19 -15.45
N GLN A 3 -10.56 30.37 -15.54
CA GLN A 3 -10.77 28.98 -15.94
C GLN A 3 -9.61 28.12 -15.40
N SER A 4 -9.84 27.61 -14.20
CA SER A 4 -9.05 26.54 -13.61
C SER A 4 -9.19 25.28 -14.48
N LEU A 5 -8.20 24.98 -15.34
CA LEU A 5 -8.08 23.68 -15.98
C LEU A 5 -7.75 22.65 -14.88
N LYS A 6 -8.79 21.99 -14.37
CA LYS A 6 -8.69 20.87 -13.42
C LYS A 6 -8.00 19.73 -14.14
N ARG A 7 -6.66 19.69 -14.09
CA ARG A 7 -5.90 18.47 -14.38
C ARG A 7 -6.32 17.46 -13.32
N THR A 8 -7.16 16.52 -13.74
CA THR A 8 -7.49 15.35 -12.94
C THR A 8 -6.18 14.64 -12.65
N ARG A 9 -5.69 14.78 -11.43
CA ARG A 9 -4.54 14.04 -10.92
C ARG A 9 -4.91 12.58 -11.00
N ASP A 10 -4.39 11.89 -12.00
CA ASP A 10 -4.33 10.44 -11.91
C ASP A 10 -3.18 10.16 -10.94
N GLU A 11 -3.52 9.83 -9.69
CA GLU A 11 -2.61 9.80 -8.54
C GLU A 11 -1.58 8.64 -8.59
N THR A 12 -1.55 7.90 -9.70
CA THR A 12 -0.85 6.62 -9.85
C THR A 12 0.54 6.73 -10.49
N THR A 13 0.90 7.85 -11.12
CA THR A 13 2.12 7.92 -11.97
C THR A 13 3.32 8.65 -11.37
N ASP A 14 3.20 9.30 -10.20
CA ASP A 14 4.29 10.12 -9.62
C ASP A 14 5.34 9.32 -8.81
N ILE A 15 5.28 7.98 -8.83
CA ILE A 15 6.08 7.11 -7.95
C ILE A 15 7.46 6.68 -8.50
N TYR A 16 7.84 7.01 -9.75
CA TYR A 16 9.07 6.45 -10.34
C TYR A 16 9.94 7.37 -11.23
N LEU A 17 9.91 8.70 -11.07
CA LEU A 17 10.85 9.58 -11.79
C LEU A 17 11.49 10.65 -10.89
N GLY A 18 12.78 10.49 -10.61
CA GLY A 18 13.68 11.60 -10.25
C GLY A 18 13.96 11.80 -8.75
N GLU A 19 15.17 11.41 -8.35
CA GLU A 19 16.04 11.93 -7.28
C GLU A 19 15.46 12.45 -5.94
N SER A 20 16.05 11.93 -4.86
CA SER A 20 15.98 12.36 -3.44
C SER A 20 14.72 11.97 -2.64
N GLN A 21 14.76 10.73 -2.12
CA GLN A 21 13.92 10.17 -1.05
C GLN A 21 12.44 9.92 -1.40
N PRO A 22 11.97 8.66 -1.38
CA PRO A 22 10.56 8.37 -1.60
C PRO A 22 9.73 8.96 -0.45
N LYS A 23 8.89 9.95 -0.76
CA LYS A 23 7.78 10.37 0.12
C LYS A 23 6.96 9.13 0.43
N PHE A 24 7.03 8.68 1.69
CA PHE A 24 6.49 7.43 2.23
C PHE A 24 5.55 6.69 1.27
N ALA A 25 6.12 5.82 0.42
CA ALA A 25 5.33 4.85 -0.30
C ALA A 25 4.51 4.11 0.75
N ARG A 26 3.18 4.19 0.63
CA ARG A 26 2.26 3.58 1.60
C ARG A 26 2.66 2.13 1.77
N ARG A 27 3.02 1.73 2.99
CA ARG A 27 3.40 0.35 3.27
C ARG A 27 2.22 -0.55 2.97
N VAL A 28 2.48 -1.74 2.44
CA VAL A 28 1.46 -2.75 2.15
C VAL A 28 1.87 -4.06 2.81
N ILE A 29 0.88 -4.84 3.22
CA ILE A 29 1.06 -6.18 3.78
C ILE A 29 0.50 -7.16 2.76
N GLY A 30 1.38 -7.94 2.13
CA GLY A 30 0.98 -8.96 1.16
C GLY A 30 0.67 -10.29 1.85
N THR A 31 -0.44 -10.93 1.49
CA THR A 31 -0.81 -12.29 1.96
C THR A 31 -1.05 -13.22 0.77
N HIS A 32 -1.11 -14.54 1.02
CA HIS A 32 -1.57 -15.47 -0.02
C HIS A 32 -3.07 -15.33 -0.28
N ASN A 33 -3.49 -15.78 -1.46
CA ASN A 33 -4.89 -15.76 -1.91
C ASN A 33 -5.73 -16.92 -1.38
N ALA A 34 -5.11 -17.97 -0.82
CA ALA A 34 -5.82 -19.12 -0.27
C ALA A 34 -6.55 -18.80 1.05
N VAL A 35 -6.98 -19.83 1.78
CA VAL A 35 -7.67 -19.68 3.06
C VAL A 35 -6.78 -18.90 4.03
N PHE A 36 -7.33 -17.92 4.75
CA PHE A 36 -6.54 -17.23 5.77
C PHE A 36 -6.14 -18.21 6.87
N HIS A 37 -4.84 -18.39 7.04
CA HIS A 37 -4.32 -19.17 8.16
C HIS A 37 -4.26 -18.29 9.41
N CYS A 38 -4.38 -18.92 10.59
CA CYS A 38 -4.39 -18.19 11.86
C CYS A 38 -3.11 -17.38 12.10
N ASP A 39 -1.97 -17.88 11.64
CA ASP A 39 -0.67 -17.23 11.72
C ASP A 39 -0.58 -15.97 10.84
N GLU A 40 -1.21 -15.95 9.67
CA GLU A 40 -1.30 -14.74 8.84
C GLU A 40 -2.06 -13.63 9.57
N VAL A 41 -3.20 -13.96 10.19
CA VAL A 41 -3.99 -12.99 10.97
C VAL A 41 -3.19 -12.46 12.15
N LEU A 42 -2.48 -13.35 12.85
CA LEU A 42 -1.61 -12.97 13.97
C LEU A 42 -0.47 -12.05 13.51
N ALA A 43 0.20 -12.38 12.41
CA ALA A 43 1.28 -11.57 11.85
C ALA A 43 0.79 -10.18 11.43
N ILE A 44 -0.38 -10.09 10.77
CA ILE A 44 -1.01 -8.81 10.41
C ILE A 44 -1.30 -7.99 11.67
N ALA A 45 -1.86 -8.61 12.71
CA ALA A 45 -2.16 -7.93 13.97
C ALA A 45 -0.91 -7.38 14.64
N MET A 46 0.19 -8.16 14.66
CA MET A 46 1.48 -7.70 15.19
C MET A 46 2.05 -6.55 14.37
N LEU A 47 2.06 -6.65 13.03
CA LEU A 47 2.55 -5.59 12.14
C LEU A 47 1.75 -4.30 12.33
N LYS A 48 0.43 -4.39 12.50
CA LYS A 48 -0.44 -3.22 12.74
C LYS A 48 -0.17 -2.47 14.03
N GLN A 49 0.56 -3.07 14.99
CA GLN A 49 1.01 -2.36 16.20
C GLN A 49 2.19 -1.42 15.92
N LEU A 50 2.91 -1.61 14.80
CA LEU A 50 4.02 -0.76 14.41
C LEU A 50 3.53 0.52 13.73
N PRO A 51 4.08 1.71 14.07
CA PRO A 51 3.69 2.97 13.44
C PRO A 51 3.82 2.97 11.92
N GLU A 52 4.82 2.27 11.36
CA GLU A 52 5.05 2.22 9.91
C GLU A 52 3.94 1.48 9.15
N TYR A 53 3.23 0.56 9.81
CA TYR A 53 2.23 -0.32 9.19
C TYR A 53 0.80 -0.06 9.67
N LYS A 54 0.61 0.88 10.60
CA LYS A 54 -0.70 1.23 11.17
C LYS A 54 -1.76 1.46 10.08
N SER A 55 -1.42 2.19 9.02
CA SER A 55 -2.27 2.47 7.85
C SER A 55 -1.97 1.62 6.62
N ALA A 56 -1.18 0.55 6.77
CA ALA A 56 -0.82 -0.31 5.64
C ALA A 56 -2.03 -1.07 5.07
N ASP A 57 -2.15 -1.13 3.75
CA ASP A 57 -3.21 -1.91 3.11
C ASP A 57 -2.84 -3.39 3.05
N ILE A 58 -3.83 -4.27 3.22
CA ILE A 58 -3.64 -5.71 3.10
C ILE A 58 -3.99 -6.11 1.67
N ILE A 59 -3.01 -6.59 0.92
CA ILE A 59 -3.17 -7.00 -0.47
C ILE A 59 -3.05 -8.51 -0.56
N ARG A 60 -4.12 -9.15 -1.03
CA ARG A 60 -4.17 -10.59 -1.29
C ARG A 60 -4.01 -10.80 -2.79
N THR A 61 -2.80 -11.16 -3.21
CA THR A 61 -2.52 -11.41 -4.64
C THR A 61 -1.48 -12.50 -4.91
N ARG A 62 -0.88 -13.12 -3.89
CA ARG A 62 0.13 -14.15 -4.11
C ARG A 62 -0.57 -15.49 -4.39
N ASP A 63 -0.39 -16.01 -5.60
CA ASP A 63 -0.80 -17.37 -5.97
C ASP A 63 0.07 -18.40 -5.25
N ASP A 64 -0.57 -19.43 -4.69
CA ASP A 64 0.12 -20.58 -4.12
C ASP A 64 0.68 -21.42 -5.27
N ARG A 65 2.01 -21.62 -5.27
CA ARG A 65 2.68 -22.60 -6.13
C ARG A 65 2.92 -23.89 -5.37
#